data_AF-A0A0P0CBE6-F1
#
_entry.id   AF-A0A0P0CBE6-F1
#
_cell.length_a   1.000
_cell.length_b   1.000
_cell.length_c   1.000
_cell.angle_alpha   90.00
_cell.angle_beta   90.00
_cell.angle_gamma   90.00
#
_symmetry.space_group_name_H-M   'P 1'
#
loop_
_entity.id
_entity.type
_entity.pdbx_description
1 polymer ?
#
loop_
_entity_poly.entity_id
_entity_poly.type
_entity_poly.pdbx_seq_one_letter_code
_entity_poly.pdbx_strand_id
1 'polypeptide(L)'
;MATEDKSKTDSIIANLMGYIDTRIDLVKLDLQTKLKSVFVSTVHGVLLGLVALMVLLFLNVFIAMLLNDLLDSRYWGFGIVTLFYLILLVILLVGLDKKVFQGMADKAFRNTIYKTDESNQTI
;
A
#
# COMPACT_ATOMS: atom_id res chain seq x y z
N MET A 1 -28.62 5.40 59.31
CA MET A 1 -27.39 4.68 58.91
C MET A 1 -27.31 4.33 57.42
N ALA A 2 -28.35 4.59 56.60
CA ALA A 2 -28.37 4.23 55.17
C ALA A 2 -27.87 5.34 54.18
N THR A 3 -27.50 6.52 54.67
CA THR A 3 -27.13 7.68 53.83
C THR A 3 -25.63 7.77 53.53
N GLU A 4 -24.78 7.11 54.32
CA GLU A 4 -23.32 7.18 54.19
C GLU A 4 -22.78 6.24 53.09
N ASP A 5 -23.46 5.12 52.85
CA ASP A 5 -23.05 4.09 51.91
C ASP A 5 -23.28 4.48 50.43
N LYS A 6 -24.35 5.24 50.16
CA LYS A 6 -24.63 5.79 48.82
C LYS A 6 -23.55 6.78 48.37
N SER A 7 -23.08 7.65 49.27
CA SER A 7 -22.06 8.67 48.97
C SER A 7 -20.69 8.06 48.57
N LYS A 8 -20.27 6.99 49.24
CA LYS A 8 -19.04 6.26 48.85
C LYS A 8 -19.19 5.55 47.51
N THR A 9 -20.37 4.97 47.25
CA THR A 9 -20.63 4.30 45.97
C THR A 9 -20.67 5.31 44.82
N ASP A 10 -21.32 6.46 44.99
CA ASP A 10 -21.40 7.52 43.98
C ASP A 10 -20.03 8.13 43.65
N SER A 11 -19.16 8.32 44.66
CA SER A 11 -17.81 8.83 44.44
C SER A 11 -16.88 7.84 43.75
N ILE A 12 -17.00 6.53 44.03
CA ILE A 12 -16.27 5.49 43.28
C ILE A 12 -16.76 5.42 41.83
N ILE A 13 -18.08 5.48 41.62
CA ILE A 13 -18.68 5.50 40.28
C ILE A 13 -18.19 6.73 39.50
N ALA A 14 -18.18 7.92 40.10
CA ALA A 14 -17.71 9.15 39.45
C ALA A 14 -16.23 9.07 39.03
N ASN A 15 -15.36 8.54 39.88
CA ASN A 15 -13.94 8.33 39.54
C ASN A 15 -13.76 7.30 38.41
N LEU A 16 -14.55 6.22 38.43
CA LEU A 16 -14.53 5.19 37.39
C LEU A 16 -14.99 5.75 36.04
N MET A 17 -16.02 6.60 36.07
CA MET A 17 -16.55 7.28 34.89
C MET A 17 -15.50 8.22 34.29
N GLY A 18 -14.81 9.02 35.10
CA GLY A 18 -13.72 9.88 34.63
C GLY A 18 -12.54 9.11 34.03
N TYR A 19 -12.23 7.93 34.57
CA TYR A 19 -11.22 7.04 33.98
C TYR A 19 -11.65 6.47 32.63
N ILE A 20 -12.92 6.04 32.51
CA ILE A 20 -13.48 5.54 31.25
C ILE A 20 -13.47 6.64 30.19
N ASP A 21 -13.88 7.86 30.52
CA ASP A 21 -13.84 9.00 29.60
C ASP A 21 -12.43 9.27 29.10
N THR A 22 -11.45 9.27 30.02
CA THR A 22 -10.03 9.43 29.65
C THR A 22 -9.55 8.32 28.72
N ARG A 23 -9.96 7.07 28.96
CA ARG A 23 -9.63 5.94 28.07
C ARG A 23 -10.27 6.08 26.69
N ILE A 24 -11.51 6.55 26.62
CA ILE A 24 -12.21 6.80 25.35
C ILE A 24 -11.51 7.91 24.56
N ASP A 25 -11.08 8.98 25.23
CA ASP A 25 -10.37 10.08 24.59
C ASP A 25 -9.02 9.65 24.03
N LEU A 26 -8.27 8.82 24.77
CA LEU A 26 -7.02 8.21 24.28
C LEU A 26 -7.26 7.36 23.03
N VAL A 27 -8.30 6.52 23.04
CA VAL A 27 -8.65 5.69 21.88
C VAL A 27 -9.02 6.55 20.67
N LYS A 28 -9.81 7.61 20.87
CA LYS A 28 -10.14 8.58 19.79
C LYS A 28 -8.88 9.26 19.24
N LEU A 29 -7.95 9.65 20.09
CA LEU A 29 -6.72 10.31 19.69
C LEU A 29 -5.82 9.37 18.89
N ASP A 30 -5.66 8.13 19.35
CA ASP A 30 -4.90 7.09 18.64
C ASP A 30 -5.51 6.76 17.28
N LEU A 31 -6.84 6.65 17.21
CA LEU A 31 -7.56 6.46 15.95
C LEU A 31 -7.31 7.61 14.98
N GLN A 32 -7.47 8.86 15.43
CA GLN A 32 -7.24 10.03 14.56
C GLN A 32 -5.80 10.07 14.05
N THR A 33 -4.83 9.75 14.89
CA THR A 33 -3.41 9.75 14.53
C THR A 33 -3.10 8.65 13.51
N LYS A 34 -3.59 7.43 13.74
CA LYS A 34 -3.46 6.31 12.79
C LYS A 34 -4.17 6.62 11.46
N LEU A 35 -5.39 7.13 11.51
CA LEU A 35 -6.15 7.49 10.30
C LEU A 35 -5.44 8.57 9.49
N LYS A 36 -4.92 9.62 10.13
CA LYS A 36 -4.14 10.66 9.44
C LYS A 36 -2.89 10.08 8.79
N SER A 37 -2.13 9.25 9.50
CA SER A 37 -0.91 8.63 8.98
C SER A 37 -1.18 7.72 7.78
N VAL A 38 -2.18 6.85 7.89
CA VAL A 38 -2.60 5.97 6.80
C VAL A 38 -3.12 6.79 5.63
N PHE A 39 -3.98 7.78 5.88
CA PHE A 39 -4.56 8.61 4.84
C PHE A 39 -3.48 9.35 4.04
N VAL A 40 -2.52 10.00 4.70
CA VAL A 40 -1.43 10.71 4.03
C VAL A 40 -0.58 9.75 3.21
N SER A 41 -0.22 8.59 3.78
CA SER A 41 0.60 7.59 3.08
C SER A 41 -0.13 6.99 1.88
N THR A 42 -1.41 6.68 2.02
CA THR A 42 -2.25 6.14 0.94
C THR A 42 -2.43 7.18 -0.17
N VAL A 43 -2.80 8.42 0.16
CA VAL A 43 -3.01 9.47 -0.85
C VAL A 43 -1.72 9.74 -1.61
N HIS A 44 -0.58 9.85 -0.91
CA HIS A 44 0.71 10.05 -1.55
C HIS A 44 1.09 8.88 -2.47
N GLY A 45 0.93 7.64 -1.98
CA GLY A 45 1.20 6.43 -2.76
C GLY A 45 0.30 6.31 -4.00
N VAL A 46 -1.00 6.61 -3.86
CA VAL A 46 -1.95 6.61 -4.98
C VAL A 46 -1.59 7.67 -6.00
N LEU A 47 -1.24 8.89 -5.57
CA LEU A 47 -0.87 9.98 -6.47
C LEU A 47 0.40 9.63 -7.26
N LEU A 48 1.44 9.15 -6.59
CA LEU A 48 2.66 8.70 -7.25
C LEU A 48 2.40 7.53 -8.19
N GLY A 49 1.63 6.54 -7.76
CA GLY A 49 1.26 5.38 -8.58
C GLY A 49 0.47 5.79 -9.82
N LEU A 50 -0.46 6.74 -9.70
CA LEU A 50 -1.23 7.27 -10.81
C LEU A 50 -0.32 7.99 -11.82
N VAL A 51 0.57 8.87 -11.35
CA VAL A 51 1.53 9.58 -12.22
C VAL A 51 2.45 8.58 -12.92
N ALA A 52 3.00 7.61 -12.19
CA ALA A 52 3.85 6.57 -12.76
C ALA A 52 3.11 5.74 -13.83
N LEU A 53 1.85 5.38 -13.57
CA LEU A 53 1.01 4.67 -14.53
C LEU A 53 0.77 5.51 -15.79
N MET A 54 0.45 6.80 -15.64
CA MET A 54 0.29 7.72 -16.77
C MET A 54 1.56 7.83 -17.60
N VAL A 55 2.73 7.95 -16.96
CA VAL A 55 4.02 7.97 -17.65
C VAL A 55 4.24 6.68 -18.45
N LEU A 56 3.99 5.51 -17.85
CA LEU A 56 4.14 4.23 -18.54
C LEU A 56 3.18 4.06 -19.71
N LEU A 57 1.93 4.53 -19.57
CA LEU A 57 0.94 4.49 -20.64
C LEU A 57 1.39 5.37 -21.81
N PHE A 58 1.74 6.62 -21.54
CA PHE A 58 2.21 7.53 -22.58
C PHE A 58 3.52 7.07 -23.21
N LEU A 59 4.43 6.47 -22.45
CA LEU A 59 5.65 5.89 -22.99
C LEU A 59 5.35 4.77 -23.98
N ASN A 60 4.39 3.90 -23.69
CA ASN A 60 3.96 2.84 -24.60
C ASN A 60 3.36 3.39 -25.89
N VAL A 61 2.46 4.37 -25.76
CA VAL A 61 1.87 5.05 -26.92
C VAL A 61 2.95 5.73 -27.75
N PHE A 62 3.91 6.41 -27.09
CA PHE A 62 5.04 7.04 -27.75
C PHE A 62 5.90 6.04 -28.51
N ILE A 63 6.26 4.90 -27.90
CA ILE A 63 7.03 3.85 -28.58
C ILE A 63 6.28 3.34 -29.81
N ALA A 64 4.98 3.09 -29.70
CA ALA A 64 4.17 2.66 -30.83
C ALA A 64 4.11 3.71 -31.95
N MET A 65 3.98 5.00 -31.61
CA MET A 65 4.02 6.10 -32.57
C MET A 65 5.39 6.29 -33.21
N LEU A 66 6.47 6.14 -32.44
CA LEU A 66 7.83 6.17 -32.95
C LEU A 66 8.04 5.03 -33.96
N LEU A 67 7.56 3.84 -33.64
CA LEU A 67 7.66 2.70 -34.55
C LEU A 67 6.80 2.89 -35.81
N ASN A 68 5.64 3.52 -35.70
CA ASN A 68 4.83 3.92 -36.86
C ASN A 68 5.60 4.84 -37.82
N ASP A 69 6.29 5.85 -37.28
CA ASP A 69 7.12 6.79 -38.04
C ASP A 69 8.29 6.07 -38.74
N LEU A 70 9.00 5.19 -38.02
CA LEU A 70 10.10 4.40 -38.58
C LEU A 70 9.67 3.43 -39.68
N LEU A 71 8.44 2.91 -39.62
CA LEU A 71 7.89 1.96 -40.59
C LEU A 71 7.11 2.65 -41.73
N ASP A 72 7.04 3.98 -41.74
CA ASP A 72 6.22 4.78 -42.65
C ASP A 72 4.77 4.26 -42.73
N SER A 73 4.22 3.88 -41.57
CA SER A 73 2.91 3.25 -41.45
C SER A 73 2.09 3.86 -40.33
N ARG A 74 0.79 3.95 -40.55
CA ARG A 74 -0.15 4.55 -39.59
C ARG A 74 -0.46 3.69 -38.37
N TYR A 75 -0.21 2.38 -38.42
CA TYR A 75 -0.68 1.45 -37.38
C TYR A 75 0.24 0.25 -37.09
N TRP A 76 1.26 -0.02 -37.92
CA TRP A 76 2.11 -1.21 -37.75
C TRP A 76 2.89 -1.20 -36.43
N GLY A 77 3.24 -0.01 -35.92
CA GLY A 77 3.90 0.17 -34.63
C GLY A 77 3.08 -0.30 -33.44
N PHE A 78 1.76 -0.06 -33.44
CA PHE A 78 0.88 -0.63 -32.41
C PHE A 78 0.82 -2.15 -32.51
N GLY A 79 0.74 -2.70 -33.74
CA GLY A 79 0.70 -4.14 -33.98
C GLY A 79 1.95 -4.87 -33.46
N ILE A 80 3.13 -4.31 -33.68
CA ILE A 80 4.40 -4.88 -33.18
C ILE A 80 4.45 -4.84 -31.66
N VAL A 81 4.06 -3.72 -31.04
CA VAL A 81 4.02 -3.61 -29.58
C VAL A 81 3.03 -4.61 -28.98
N THR A 82 1.85 -4.78 -29.58
CA THR A 82 0.88 -5.80 -29.16
C THR A 82 1.42 -7.23 -29.31
N LEU A 83 2.08 -7.54 -30.43
CA LEU A 83 2.67 -8.86 -30.65
C LEU A 83 3.77 -9.17 -29.64
N PHE A 84 4.62 -8.18 -29.31
CA PHE A 84 5.64 -8.30 -28.27
C PHE A 84 5.01 -8.64 -26.91
N TYR A 85 3.94 -7.94 -26.51
CA TYR A 85 3.23 -8.23 -25.26
C TYR A 85 2.53 -9.60 -25.28
N LEU A 86 2.00 -10.04 -26.42
CA LEU A 86 1.44 -11.40 -26.56
C LEU A 86 2.51 -12.48 -26.40
N ILE A 87 3.69 -12.29 -26.99
CA ILE A 87 4.80 -13.23 -26.84
C ILE A 87 5.25 -13.29 -25.38
N LEU A 88 5.41 -12.14 -24.72
CA LEU A 88 5.69 -12.08 -23.29
C LEU A 88 4.63 -12.81 -22.46
N LEU A 89 3.35 -12.62 -22.77
CA LEU A 89 2.25 -13.30 -22.08
C LEU A 89 2.36 -14.82 -22.23
N VAL A 90 2.62 -15.33 -23.44
CA VAL A 90 2.79 -16.77 -23.68
C VAL A 90 4.01 -17.31 -22.92
N ILE A 91 5.14 -16.59 -22.96
CA ILE A 91 6.34 -16.97 -22.18
C ILE A 91 6.02 -16.99 -20.69
N LEU A 92 5.25 -16.02 -20.20
CA LEU A 92 4.85 -15.98 -18.80
C LEU A 92 3.95 -17.17 -18.44
N LEU A 93 2.97 -17.50 -19.28
CA LEU A 93 2.05 -18.62 -19.02
C LEU A 93 2.73 -19.99 -19.07
N VAL A 94 3.70 -20.17 -19.97
CA VAL A 94 4.42 -21.44 -20.13
C VAL A 94 5.63 -21.53 -19.18
N GLY A 95 6.27 -20.40 -18.87
CA GLY A 95 7.53 -20.33 -18.11
C GLY A 95 7.38 -19.99 -16.63
N LEU A 96 6.30 -19.34 -16.18
CA LEU A 96 6.01 -19.20 -14.74
C LEU A 96 5.34 -20.47 -14.23
N ASP A 97 6.17 -21.46 -13.91
CA ASP A 97 5.78 -22.42 -12.90
C ASP A 97 5.50 -21.68 -11.57
N LYS A 98 4.49 -22.13 -10.82
CA LYS A 98 4.10 -21.58 -9.50
C LYS A 98 5.30 -21.34 -8.57
N LYS A 99 6.36 -22.13 -8.71
CA LYS A 99 7.62 -22.05 -7.95
C LYS A 99 8.46 -20.82 -8.27
N VAL A 100 8.49 -20.35 -9.52
CA VAL A 100 9.22 -19.14 -9.92
C VAL A 100 8.54 -17.90 -9.35
N PHE A 101 7.21 -17.85 -9.42
CA PHE A 101 6.44 -16.76 -8.84
C PHE A 101 6.60 -16.69 -7.31
N GLN A 102 6.55 -17.84 -6.62
CA GLN A 102 6.83 -17.92 -5.18
C GLN A 102 8.26 -17.47 -4.85
N GLY A 103 9.27 -17.90 -5.62
CA GLY A 103 10.66 -17.49 -5.40
C GLY A 103 10.95 -16.01 -5.68
N MET A 104 10.25 -15.39 -6.63
CA MET A 104 10.35 -13.94 -6.90
C MET A 104 9.60 -13.13 -5.83
N ALA A 105 8.42 -13.58 -5.43
CA ALA A 105 7.66 -12.96 -4.34
C ALA A 105 8.49 -12.97 -3.05
N ASP A 106 9.04 -14.12 -2.66
CA ASP A 106 9.87 -14.22 -1.45
C ASP A 106 11.11 -13.31 -1.51
N LYS A 107 11.73 -13.14 -2.68
CA LYS A 107 12.87 -12.22 -2.85
C LYS A 107 12.45 -10.75 -2.76
N ALA A 108 11.33 -10.36 -3.37
CA ALA A 108 10.81 -8.99 -3.35
C ALA A 108 10.32 -8.60 -1.94
N PHE A 109 9.67 -9.52 -1.23
CA PHE A 109 9.19 -9.31 0.13
C PHE A 109 10.34 -9.30 1.15
N ARG A 110 11.34 -10.18 1.04
CA ARG A 110 12.52 -10.10 1.93
C ARG A 110 13.26 -8.77 1.78
N ASN A 111 13.42 -8.23 0.57
CA ASN A 111 14.13 -6.95 0.40
C ASN A 111 13.37 -5.73 0.96
N THR A 112 12.05 -5.85 1.12
CA THR A 112 11.20 -4.75 1.62
C THR A 112 10.91 -4.87 3.12
N ILE A 113 10.94 -6.09 3.69
CA ILE A 113 10.53 -6.36 5.08
C ILE A 113 11.70 -6.74 6.01
N TYR A 114 12.84 -7.24 5.49
CA TYR A 114 13.98 -7.69 6.32
C TYR A 114 15.02 -6.60 6.61
N LYS A 115 14.62 -5.33 6.68
CA LYS A 115 15.51 -4.20 7.03
C LYS A 115 15.05 -3.41 8.25
N THR A 116 14.33 -4.05 9.16
CA THR A 116 13.82 -3.40 10.38
C THR A 116 14.27 -4.06 11.69
N ASP A 117 14.87 -5.26 11.68
CA ASP A 117 15.17 -5.98 12.93
C ASP A 117 16.66 -6.26 13.22
N GLU A 118 17.59 -5.78 12.38
CA GLU A 118 19.04 -6.04 12.57
C GLU A 118 19.86 -4.75 12.80
N SER A 119 19.25 -3.67 13.30
CA SER A 119 19.98 -2.43 13.66
C SER A 119 19.88 -2.05 15.13
N ASN A 120 19.41 -2.94 16.01
CA ASN A 120 19.27 -2.66 17.46
C ASN A 120 20.03 -3.64 18.37
N GLN A 121 21.10 -4.28 17.88
CA GLN A 121 21.98 -5.10 18.73
C GLN A 121 23.46 -4.66 18.75
N THR A 122 23.77 -3.47 18.23
CA THR A 122 25.10 -2.87 18.40
C THR A 122 24.98 -1.36 18.59
N ILE A 123 24.48 -0.91 19.73
CA ILE A 123 25.07 0.16 20.56
C ILE A 123 24.75 -0.15 22.01
#